data_AF-A0A7R8X0F8-F1
#
_entry.id   AF-A0A7R8X0F8-F1
#
_cell.length_a   1.000
_cell.length_b   1.000
_cell.length_c   1.000
_cell.angle_alpha   90.00
_cell.angle_beta   90.00
_cell.angle_gamma   90.00
#
_symmetry.space_group_name_H-M   'P 1'
#
loop_
_entity.id
_entity.type
_entity.pdbx_description
1 polymer ?
#
loop_
_entity_poly.entity_id
_entity_poly.type
_entity_poly.pdbx_seq_one_letter_code
_entity_poly.pdbx_strand_id
1 'polypeptide(L)'
;YDRLVLSPGVDLKFDAIEGYDPRDSNYVPHAWKAGKQTVALKQQITTMRDGGTFIIAPPANPYRCPAGPYERVSMVAHYLKKHKPKSKILILDGKTTFAEQDLFEQGWKKLYGYGTENSMIEFVPAPDGLVTRIDVRSRTAYAGSTNDPFQADVLNIIPPQEAGAIARSANVVDASGWCPVNQETWESTRVPDVYVIGDAAQQAPMPKTGFAANAQAKVCAAAIASSISAAASYDSPA
;
A
#
# COMPACT_ATOMS: atom_id res chain seq x y z
N TYR A 1 2.29 -31.51 -2.13
CA TYR A 1 1.01 -31.01 -1.60
C TYR A 1 -0.07 -31.52 -2.53
N ASP A 2 -1.27 -31.81 -2.02
CA ASP A 2 -2.44 -32.09 -2.88
C ASP A 2 -3.18 -30.79 -3.24
N ARG A 3 -3.12 -29.80 -2.33
CA ARG A 3 -3.62 -28.44 -2.52
C ARG A 3 -2.63 -27.47 -1.88
N LEU A 4 -2.28 -26.38 -2.56
CA LEU A 4 -1.34 -25.36 -2.06
C LEU A 4 -2.05 -24.02 -1.93
N VAL A 5 -1.94 -23.37 -0.76
CA VAL A 5 -2.43 -22.00 -0.57
C VAL A 5 -1.26 -21.03 -0.55
N LEU A 6 -1.26 -20.05 -1.45
CA LEU A 6 -0.32 -18.94 -1.50
C LEU A 6 -0.98 -17.67 -0.95
N SER A 7 -0.39 -17.09 0.10
CA SER A 7 -0.74 -15.78 0.63
C SER A 7 0.50 -14.92 0.92
N PRO A 8 1.32 -14.61 -0.11
CA PRO A 8 2.61 -13.94 0.08
C PRO A 8 2.51 -12.42 0.30
N GLY A 9 1.31 -11.85 0.25
CA GLY A 9 1.11 -10.40 0.32
C GLY A 9 1.66 -9.68 -0.92
N VAL A 10 2.15 -8.46 -0.72
CA VAL A 10 2.71 -7.61 -1.79
C VAL A 10 4.23 -7.56 -1.77
N ASP A 11 4.83 -7.38 -2.94
CA ASP A 11 6.14 -6.77 -3.09
C ASP A 11 6.01 -5.31 -3.55
N LEU A 12 7.09 -4.56 -3.34
CA LEU A 12 7.19 -3.14 -3.67
C LEU A 12 8.03 -2.98 -4.93
N LYS A 13 7.52 -2.27 -5.91
CA LYS A 13 8.18 -1.98 -7.19
C LYS A 13 9.06 -0.74 -7.04
N PHE A 14 10.23 -0.93 -6.43
CA PHE A 14 11.21 0.16 -6.23
C PHE A 14 11.69 0.76 -7.56
N ASP A 15 11.81 -0.08 -8.59
CA ASP A 15 12.16 0.31 -9.96
C ASP A 15 11.14 1.24 -10.65
N ALA A 16 9.93 1.38 -10.09
CA ALA A 16 8.93 2.30 -10.61
C ALA A 16 9.17 3.77 -10.22
N ILE A 17 10.10 4.04 -9.30
CA ILE A 17 10.47 5.40 -8.88
C ILE A 17 11.96 5.56 -9.08
N GLU A 18 12.35 6.45 -10.00
CA GLU A 18 13.75 6.72 -10.30
C GLU A 18 14.47 7.23 -9.03
N GLY A 19 15.66 6.68 -8.76
CA GLY A 19 16.46 7.06 -7.60
C GLY A 19 16.05 6.41 -6.27
N TYR A 20 15.14 5.41 -6.28
CA TYR A 20 14.74 4.69 -5.08
C TYR A 20 15.12 3.20 -5.11
N ASP A 21 16.13 2.80 -4.34
CA ASP A 21 16.53 1.39 -4.19
C ASP A 21 15.98 0.79 -2.87
N PRO A 22 15.73 -0.53 -2.79
CA PRO A 22 15.35 -1.18 -1.54
C PRO A 22 16.23 -0.83 -0.32
N ARG A 23 17.54 -0.61 -0.51
CA ARG A 23 18.49 -0.25 0.55
C ARG A 23 18.25 1.16 1.09
N ASP A 24 17.70 2.05 0.27
CA ASP A 24 17.40 3.44 0.62
C ASP A 24 16.18 3.55 1.54
N SER A 25 15.38 2.49 1.64
CA SER A 25 14.18 2.45 2.50
C SER A 25 14.51 2.67 3.98
N ASN A 26 15.76 2.59 4.41
CA ASN A 26 16.17 2.99 5.78
C ASN A 26 16.19 4.51 5.98
N TYR A 27 16.42 5.27 4.91
CA TYR A 27 16.52 6.73 4.93
C TYR A 27 15.22 7.39 4.46
N VAL A 28 14.56 6.82 3.46
CA VAL A 28 13.25 7.23 2.94
C VAL A 28 12.31 6.03 3.13
N PRO A 29 11.71 5.84 4.31
CA PRO A 29 10.95 4.63 4.60
C PRO A 29 9.63 4.60 3.83
N HIS A 30 9.20 3.41 3.41
CA HIS A 30 7.85 3.18 2.90
C HIS A 30 6.88 2.83 4.03
N ALA A 31 7.34 2.04 5.02
CA ALA A 31 6.54 1.51 6.12
C ALA A 31 5.21 0.85 5.68
N TRP A 32 5.18 0.28 4.48
CA TRP A 32 4.07 -0.53 3.94
C TRP A 32 4.20 -2.04 4.24
N LYS A 33 5.42 -2.48 4.55
CA LYS A 33 5.70 -3.71 5.29
C LYS A 33 6.13 -3.27 6.68
N ALA A 34 5.43 -3.76 7.70
CA ALA A 34 5.63 -3.31 9.08
C ALA A 34 6.97 -3.78 9.68
N GLY A 35 7.20 -3.45 10.95
CA GLY A 35 8.41 -3.83 11.68
C GLY A 35 9.47 -2.74 11.62
N LYS A 36 10.68 -3.06 11.15
CA LYS A 36 11.82 -2.12 11.12
C LYS A 36 11.48 -0.81 10.41
N GLN A 37 10.75 -0.88 9.30
CA GLN A 37 10.32 0.29 8.54
C GLN A 37 9.37 1.20 9.33
N THR A 38 8.44 0.64 10.10
CA THR A 38 7.53 1.42 10.96
C THR A 38 8.30 2.13 12.07
N VAL A 39 9.28 1.46 12.68
CA VAL A 39 10.15 2.04 13.70
C VAL A 39 11.01 3.16 13.11
N ALA A 40 11.59 2.95 11.93
CA ALA A 40 12.38 3.95 11.22
C ALA A 40 11.56 5.22 10.92
N LEU A 41 10.36 5.07 10.35
CA LEU A 41 9.48 6.21 10.06
C LEU A 41 9.08 6.95 11.34
N LYS A 42 8.69 6.22 12.40
CA LYS A 42 8.36 6.83 13.70
C LYS A 42 9.54 7.65 14.24
N GLN A 43 10.75 7.09 14.21
CA GLN A 43 11.94 7.77 14.69
C GLN A 43 12.20 9.06 13.90
N GLN A 44 12.11 9.01 12.57
CA GLN A 44 12.30 10.19 11.74
C GLN A 44 11.29 11.29 12.07
N ILE A 45 10.02 10.95 12.22
CA ILE A 45 8.94 11.91 12.58
C ILE A 45 9.16 12.50 13.97
N THR A 46 9.53 11.70 14.96
CA THR A 46 9.73 12.21 16.33
C THR A 46 10.97 13.10 16.45
N THR A 47 12.02 12.81 15.68
CA THR A 47 13.26 13.62 15.62
C THR A 47 13.20 14.80 14.65
N MET A 48 12.19 14.87 13.78
CA MET A 48 11.99 16.01 12.87
C MET A 48 11.93 17.31 13.68
N ARG A 49 12.53 18.40 13.20
CA ARG A 49 12.41 19.70 13.88
C ARG A 49 10.95 20.22 13.83
N ASP A 50 10.55 21.01 14.83
CA ASP A 50 9.30 21.78 14.73
C ASP A 50 9.41 22.78 13.58
N GLY A 51 8.40 22.85 12.72
CA GLY A 51 8.45 23.58 11.45
C GLY A 51 8.99 22.76 10.28
N GLY A 52 9.37 21.49 10.49
CA GLY A 52 9.76 20.60 9.39
C GLY A 52 8.58 20.08 8.57
N THR A 53 8.84 19.68 7.33
CA THR A 53 7.83 19.14 6.40
C THR A 53 7.90 17.62 6.34
N PHE A 54 6.76 16.97 6.59
CA PHE A 54 6.54 15.56 6.32
C PHE A 54 5.87 15.39 4.96
N ILE A 55 6.53 14.72 4.01
CA ILE A 55 5.94 14.37 2.72
C ILE A 55 5.57 12.89 2.72
N ILE A 56 4.36 12.57 2.28
CA ILE A 56 3.94 11.21 1.97
C ILE A 56 3.53 11.12 0.50
N ALA A 57 3.99 10.08 -0.19
CA ALA A 57 3.68 9.84 -1.59
C ALA A 57 3.01 8.46 -1.79
N PRO A 58 1.66 8.40 -1.77
CA PRO A 58 0.91 7.19 -2.11
C PRO A 58 0.95 6.89 -3.62
N PRO A 59 0.96 5.61 -4.03
CA PRO A 59 0.99 5.24 -5.44
C PRO A 59 -0.42 5.30 -6.06
N ALA A 60 -0.46 5.08 -7.38
CA ALA A 60 -1.68 4.76 -8.10
C ALA A 60 -2.27 3.39 -7.65
N ASN A 61 -3.54 3.15 -8.00
CA ASN A 61 -4.18 1.86 -7.79
C ASN A 61 -3.63 0.77 -8.73
N PRO A 62 -3.69 -0.52 -8.33
CA PRO A 62 -4.06 -1.03 -7.02
C PRO A 62 -2.88 -1.09 -6.04
N TYR A 63 -3.16 -0.96 -4.73
CA TYR A 63 -2.19 -1.13 -3.66
C TYR A 63 -2.88 -1.64 -2.37
N ARG A 64 -2.09 -2.20 -1.44
CA ARG A 64 -2.57 -2.65 -0.12
C ARG A 64 -3.17 -1.48 0.65
N CYS A 65 -4.35 -1.68 1.23
CA CYS A 65 -5.08 -0.77 2.13
C CYS A 65 -5.26 0.66 1.58
N PRO A 66 -6.25 0.90 0.70
CA PRO A 66 -6.46 2.20 0.06
C PRO A 66 -6.67 3.40 1.01
N ALA A 67 -7.20 3.21 2.22
CA ALA A 67 -7.35 4.30 3.19
C ALA A 67 -6.08 4.53 4.04
N GLY A 68 -5.13 3.59 4.02
CA GLY A 68 -3.96 3.57 4.91
C GLY A 68 -3.05 4.80 4.82
N PRO A 69 -2.80 5.41 3.64
CA PRO A 69 -1.94 6.60 3.59
C PRO A 69 -2.58 7.80 4.28
N TYR A 70 -3.91 7.93 4.19
CA TYR A 70 -4.69 9.06 4.72
C TYR A 70 -4.96 8.92 6.22
N GLU A 71 -5.11 7.67 6.70
CA GLU A 71 -5.02 7.36 8.13
C GLU A 71 -3.64 7.75 8.68
N ARG A 72 -2.56 7.38 7.98
CA ARG A 72 -1.19 7.77 8.39
C ARG A 72 -1.04 9.29 8.46
N VAL A 73 -1.52 10.04 7.46
CA VAL A 73 -1.57 11.50 7.52
C VAL A 73 -2.27 11.99 8.78
N SER A 74 -3.45 11.44 9.08
CA SER A 74 -4.22 11.81 10.28
C SER A 74 -3.47 11.53 11.57
N MET A 75 -2.77 10.39 11.66
CA MET A 75 -1.99 10.01 12.85
C MET A 75 -0.72 10.84 13.01
N VAL A 76 -0.05 11.19 11.90
CA VAL A 76 1.09 12.10 11.93
C VAL A 76 0.64 13.50 12.29
N ALA A 77 -0.45 14.00 11.71
CA ALA A 77 -1.03 15.31 12.04
C ALA A 77 -1.40 15.40 13.53
N HIS A 78 -1.98 14.33 14.09
CA HIS A 78 -2.26 14.24 15.51
C HIS A 78 -1.00 14.45 16.37
N TYR A 79 0.11 13.78 16.02
CA TYR A 79 1.38 13.94 16.72
C TYR A 79 1.98 15.34 16.54
N LEU A 80 2.02 15.86 15.31
CA LEU A 80 2.57 17.18 15.00
C LEU A 80 1.79 18.28 15.70
N LYS A 81 0.45 18.24 15.71
CA LYS A 81 -0.39 19.20 16.44
C LYS A 81 -0.02 19.32 17.91
N LYS A 82 0.38 18.23 18.56
CA LYS A 82 0.74 18.20 19.98
C LYS A 82 2.19 18.57 20.25
N HIS A 83 3.11 18.22 19.35
CA HIS A 83 4.56 18.26 19.64
C HIS A 83 5.38 19.15 18.70
N LYS A 84 4.86 19.42 17.51
CA LYS A 84 5.54 20.16 16.42
C LYS A 84 4.51 20.97 15.61
N PRO A 85 3.76 21.90 16.23
CA PRO A 85 2.59 22.54 15.61
C PRO A 85 2.94 23.46 14.44
N LYS A 86 4.21 23.83 14.23
CA LYS A 86 4.64 24.63 13.08
C LYS A 86 4.90 23.75 11.84
N SER A 87 5.00 22.44 12.01
CA SER A 87 5.24 21.49 10.93
C SER A 87 4.04 21.36 9.99
N LYS A 88 4.31 20.91 8.77
CA LYS A 88 3.32 20.68 7.72
C LYS A 88 3.42 19.25 7.19
N ILE A 89 2.32 18.79 6.62
CA ILE A 89 2.20 17.52 5.91
C ILE A 89 1.79 17.82 4.47
N LEU A 90 2.54 17.28 3.52
CA LEU A 90 2.20 17.35 2.11
C LEU A 90 1.98 15.94 1.57
N ILE A 91 0.82 15.74 0.94
CA ILE A 91 0.46 14.51 0.26
C ILE A 91 0.69 14.73 -1.24
N LEU A 92 1.65 14.01 -1.81
CA LEU A 92 1.89 13.96 -3.25
C LEU A 92 1.25 12.67 -3.78
N ASP A 93 0.02 12.76 -4.29
CA ASP A 93 -0.78 11.58 -4.57
C ASP A 93 -0.72 11.16 -6.03
N GLY A 94 -0.46 9.87 -6.28
CA GLY A 94 -0.59 9.25 -7.60
C GLY A 94 -2.04 9.08 -8.10
N LYS A 95 -3.03 9.67 -7.42
CA LYS A 95 -4.47 9.59 -7.75
C LYS A 95 -5.14 10.96 -7.70
N THR A 96 -6.26 11.10 -8.40
CA THR A 96 -7.10 12.31 -8.38
C THR A 96 -8.05 12.34 -7.19
N THR A 97 -8.52 11.17 -6.76
CA THR A 97 -9.37 10.98 -5.58
C THR A 97 -8.90 9.78 -4.77
N PHE A 98 -9.33 9.70 -3.50
CA PHE A 98 -8.93 8.61 -2.62
C PHE A 98 -10.06 8.03 -1.77
N ALA A 99 -9.78 6.88 -1.16
CA ALA A 99 -10.77 6.15 -0.36
C ALA A 99 -11.21 6.97 0.84
N GLU A 100 -12.54 7.14 0.99
CA GLU A 100 -13.15 7.89 2.10
C GLU A 100 -12.74 9.38 2.15
N GLN A 101 -12.39 9.97 1.00
CA GLN A 101 -11.90 11.34 0.91
C GLN A 101 -12.76 12.36 1.67
N ASP A 102 -14.07 12.37 1.45
CA ASP A 102 -14.97 13.31 2.13
C ASP A 102 -14.91 13.18 3.65
N LEU A 103 -14.75 11.96 4.18
CA LEU A 103 -14.68 11.70 5.62
C LEU A 103 -13.34 12.17 6.19
N PHE A 104 -12.24 11.89 5.49
CA PHE A 104 -10.91 12.38 5.88
C PHE A 104 -10.84 13.90 5.85
N GLU A 105 -11.29 14.55 4.78
CA GLU A 105 -11.27 16.00 4.66
C GLU A 105 -12.16 16.68 5.71
N GLN A 106 -13.33 16.11 6.03
CA GLN A 106 -14.16 16.59 7.15
C GLN A 106 -13.40 16.51 8.48
N GLY A 107 -12.74 15.39 8.74
CA GLY A 107 -11.88 15.21 9.92
C GLY A 107 -10.74 16.23 9.96
N TRP A 108 -10.05 16.43 8.83
CA TRP A 108 -8.92 17.35 8.73
C TRP A 108 -9.35 18.82 8.84
N LYS A 109 -10.51 19.21 8.31
CA LYS A 109 -11.10 20.55 8.52
C LYS A 109 -11.31 20.80 10.00
N LYS A 110 -11.95 19.84 10.69
CA LYS A 110 -12.28 19.95 12.12
C LYS A 110 -11.06 19.93 13.03
N LEU A 111 -10.06 19.09 12.71
CA LEU A 111 -8.96 18.79 13.63
C LEU A 111 -7.66 19.52 13.30
N TYR A 112 -7.41 19.82 12.03
CA TYR A 112 -6.10 20.22 11.50
C TYR A 112 -6.14 21.44 10.56
N GLY A 113 -7.27 22.16 10.49
CA GLY A 113 -7.40 23.41 9.75
C GLY A 113 -7.37 23.25 8.22
N TYR A 114 -7.69 22.06 7.71
CA TYR A 114 -7.66 21.78 6.27
C TYR A 114 -8.50 22.77 5.46
N GLY A 115 -7.92 23.30 4.38
CA GLY A 115 -8.56 24.29 3.50
C GLY A 115 -8.53 25.74 4.01
N THR A 116 -7.76 26.05 5.06
CA THR A 116 -7.54 27.41 5.58
C THR A 116 -6.07 27.82 5.46
N GLU A 117 -5.73 29.10 5.68
CA GLU A 117 -4.31 29.53 5.68
C GLU A 117 -3.44 28.84 6.74
N ASN A 118 -4.07 28.26 7.77
CA ASN A 118 -3.38 27.55 8.85
C ASN A 118 -3.35 26.02 8.66
N SER A 119 -3.70 25.52 7.47
CA SER A 119 -3.79 24.08 7.20
C SER A 119 -2.50 23.35 7.53
N MET A 120 -2.56 22.30 8.35
CA MET A 120 -1.41 21.41 8.60
C MET A 120 -1.19 20.42 7.45
N ILE A 121 -2.24 20.12 6.68
CA ILE A 121 -2.25 19.08 5.65
C ILE A 121 -2.53 19.74 4.30
N GLU A 122 -1.72 19.43 3.31
CA GLU A 122 -1.92 19.83 1.92
C GLU A 122 -1.98 18.59 1.04
N PHE A 123 -2.85 18.62 0.04
CA PHE A 123 -3.09 17.51 -0.87
C PHE A 123 -2.88 17.97 -2.31
N VAL A 124 -1.93 17.35 -2.99
CA VAL A 124 -1.66 17.56 -4.41
C VAL A 124 -2.06 16.28 -5.15
N PRO A 125 -3.17 16.28 -5.90
CA PRO A 125 -3.62 15.12 -6.66
C PRO A 125 -2.78 14.89 -7.91
N ALA A 126 -2.87 13.69 -8.49
CA ALA A 126 -2.36 13.43 -9.83
C ALA A 126 -3.05 14.34 -10.88
N PRO A 127 -2.35 14.73 -11.96
CA PRO A 127 -0.99 14.32 -12.30
C PRO A 127 0.10 15.04 -11.51
N ASP A 128 -0.16 16.21 -10.93
CA ASP A 128 0.87 17.07 -10.30
C ASP A 128 1.49 16.44 -9.04
N GLY A 129 0.72 15.62 -8.32
CA GLY A 129 1.17 14.87 -7.15
C GLY A 129 1.87 13.55 -7.46
N LEU A 130 1.89 13.10 -8.72
CA LEU A 130 2.50 11.82 -9.08
C LEU A 130 4.02 11.92 -8.98
N VAL A 131 4.60 11.28 -7.95
CA VAL A 131 6.05 11.16 -7.78
C VAL A 131 6.62 10.09 -8.69
N THR A 132 7.57 10.47 -9.56
CA THR A 132 8.24 9.55 -10.50
C THR A 132 9.73 9.40 -10.19
N ARG A 133 10.32 10.33 -9.44
CA ARG A 133 11.73 10.33 -9.06
C ARG A 133 11.92 10.87 -7.65
N ILE A 134 12.95 10.40 -6.95
CA ILE A 134 13.41 10.97 -5.69
C ILE A 134 14.93 11.15 -5.66
N ASP A 135 15.38 12.02 -4.77
CA ASP A 135 16.76 12.08 -4.31
C ASP A 135 16.79 11.74 -2.81
N VAL A 136 17.32 10.56 -2.49
CA VAL A 136 17.33 10.00 -1.13
C VAL A 136 18.19 10.84 -0.18
N ARG A 137 19.31 11.38 -0.67
CA ARG A 137 20.29 12.14 0.14
C ARG A 137 19.70 13.45 0.63
N SER A 138 19.03 14.17 -0.26
CA SER A 138 18.39 15.47 0.00
C SER A 138 16.94 15.36 0.49
N ARG A 139 16.35 14.15 0.46
CA ARG A 139 14.94 13.88 0.76
C ARG A 139 14.00 14.72 -0.12
N THR A 140 14.30 14.75 -1.41
CA THR A 140 13.51 15.48 -2.40
C THR A 140 12.69 14.51 -3.23
N ALA A 141 11.38 14.73 -3.32
CA ALA A 141 10.52 14.07 -4.30
C ALA A 141 10.35 14.97 -5.53
N TYR A 142 10.26 14.38 -6.71
CA TYR A 142 9.98 15.09 -7.94
C TYR A 142 8.65 14.57 -8.50
N ALA A 143 7.69 15.48 -8.64
CA ALA A 143 6.32 15.14 -9.00
C ALA A 143 5.80 15.96 -10.18
N GLY A 144 4.74 15.46 -10.82
CA GLY A 144 4.12 16.12 -11.96
C GLY A 144 4.90 15.94 -13.26
N SER A 145 4.34 16.47 -14.35
CA SER A 145 4.94 16.37 -15.69
C SER A 145 6.23 17.18 -15.84
N THR A 146 6.41 18.22 -15.03
CA THR A 146 7.58 19.09 -14.99
C THR A 146 8.67 18.61 -14.05
N ASN A 147 8.43 17.54 -13.28
CA ASN A 147 9.32 17.06 -12.22
C ASN A 147 9.66 18.18 -11.21
N ASP A 148 8.64 18.85 -10.68
CA ASP A 148 8.82 19.91 -9.70
C ASP A 148 9.42 19.34 -8.40
N PRO A 149 10.43 19.99 -7.79
CA PRO A 149 11.09 19.50 -6.60
C PRO A 149 10.31 19.83 -5.32
N PHE A 150 10.07 18.81 -4.49
CA PHE A 150 9.46 18.92 -3.16
C PHE A 150 10.41 18.37 -2.10
N GLN A 151 11.05 19.26 -1.36
CA GLN A 151 11.99 18.88 -0.30
C GLN A 151 11.26 18.60 1.02
N ALA A 152 11.63 17.50 1.69
CA ALA A 152 11.06 17.10 2.97
C ALA A 152 12.12 17.02 4.08
N ASP A 153 11.72 17.34 5.31
CA ASP A 153 12.49 16.93 6.49
C ASP A 153 12.28 15.43 6.76
N VAL A 154 11.11 14.87 6.45
CA VAL A 154 10.85 13.42 6.48
C VAL A 154 10.07 13.02 5.23
N LEU A 155 10.63 12.11 4.43
CA LEU A 155 10.04 11.65 3.18
C LEU A 155 9.55 10.21 3.32
N ASN A 156 8.25 9.98 3.11
CA ASN A 156 7.61 8.66 3.13
C ASN A 156 7.09 8.29 1.73
N ILE A 157 7.88 7.53 0.98
CA ILE A 157 7.50 7.06 -0.37
C ILE A 157 6.89 5.67 -0.28
N ILE A 158 5.68 5.49 -0.79
CA ILE A 158 5.02 4.19 -0.90
C ILE A 158 5.07 3.78 -2.38
N PRO A 159 5.97 2.86 -2.79
CA PRO A 159 6.05 2.45 -4.19
C PRO A 159 4.78 1.76 -4.67
N PRO A 160 4.55 1.73 -6.00
CA PRO A 160 3.61 0.80 -6.63
C PRO A 160 3.89 -0.65 -6.19
N GLN A 161 2.87 -1.50 -6.28
CA GLN A 161 2.88 -2.82 -5.68
C GLN A 161 2.52 -3.91 -6.68
N GLU A 162 2.90 -5.13 -6.34
CA GLU A 162 2.61 -6.34 -7.10
C GLU A 162 2.52 -7.55 -6.16
N ALA A 163 2.06 -8.71 -6.65
CA ALA A 163 2.04 -9.93 -5.87
C ALA A 163 3.46 -10.35 -5.45
N GLY A 164 3.63 -10.81 -4.21
CA GLY A 164 4.94 -11.18 -3.66
C GLY A 164 5.70 -12.22 -4.49
N ALA A 165 7.03 -12.16 -4.45
CA ALA A 165 7.94 -12.87 -5.35
C ALA A 165 7.63 -14.36 -5.59
N ILE A 166 7.26 -15.10 -4.55
CA ILE A 166 6.95 -16.54 -4.68
C ILE A 166 5.75 -16.80 -5.61
N ALA A 167 4.78 -15.88 -5.70
CA ALA A 167 3.67 -16.01 -6.64
C ALA A 167 4.15 -15.88 -8.10
N ARG A 168 5.14 -15.02 -8.36
CA ARG A 168 5.76 -14.92 -9.69
C ARG A 168 6.58 -16.16 -10.01
N SER A 169 7.40 -16.63 -9.07
CA SER A 169 8.19 -17.86 -9.22
C SER A 169 7.33 -19.11 -9.41
N ALA A 170 6.13 -19.13 -8.82
CA ALA A 170 5.14 -20.20 -9.00
C ALA A 170 4.29 -20.05 -10.29
N ASN A 171 4.55 -19.05 -11.12
CA ASN A 171 3.83 -18.78 -12.39
C ASN A 171 2.30 -18.58 -12.23
N VAL A 172 1.86 -18.16 -11.04
CA VAL A 172 0.44 -17.84 -10.76
C VAL A 172 0.09 -16.37 -10.99
N VAL A 173 1.04 -15.55 -11.47
CA VAL A 173 0.88 -14.12 -11.76
C VAL A 173 0.68 -13.89 -13.26
N ASP A 174 -0.18 -12.95 -13.64
CA ASP A 174 -0.35 -12.51 -15.04
C ASP A 174 0.37 -11.18 -15.34
N ALA A 175 0.15 -10.62 -16.53
CA ALA A 175 0.79 -9.38 -16.98
C ALA A 175 0.46 -8.15 -16.11
N SER A 176 -0.60 -8.19 -15.29
CA SER A 176 -0.91 -7.12 -14.34
C SER A 176 0.02 -7.08 -13.13
N GLY A 177 0.81 -8.14 -12.90
CA GLY A 177 1.60 -8.33 -11.69
C GLY A 177 0.82 -8.91 -10.51
N TRP A 178 -0.43 -9.33 -10.71
CA TRP A 178 -1.30 -9.95 -9.70
C TRP A 178 -1.76 -11.34 -10.14
N CYS A 179 -2.31 -12.13 -9.21
CA CYS A 179 -2.68 -13.52 -9.47
C CYS A 179 -4.16 -13.63 -9.87
N PRO A 180 -4.50 -13.99 -11.12
CA PRO A 180 -5.88 -14.28 -11.49
C PRO A 180 -6.36 -15.57 -10.81
N VAL A 181 -7.58 -15.52 -10.28
CA VAL A 181 -8.19 -16.58 -9.47
C VAL A 181 -9.66 -16.75 -9.81
N ASN A 182 -10.19 -17.95 -9.60
CA ASN A 182 -11.63 -18.18 -9.50
C ASN A 182 -12.13 -17.52 -8.21
N GLN A 183 -13.05 -16.55 -8.30
CA GLN A 183 -13.50 -15.79 -7.13
C GLN A 183 -14.43 -16.57 -6.17
N GLU A 184 -14.93 -17.73 -6.58
CA GLU A 184 -15.72 -18.62 -5.72
C GLU A 184 -14.84 -19.54 -4.87
N THR A 185 -13.70 -19.98 -5.40
CA THR A 185 -12.84 -20.98 -4.75
C THR A 185 -11.48 -20.43 -4.32
N TRP A 186 -11.04 -19.33 -4.91
CA TRP A 186 -9.69 -18.77 -4.86
C TRP A 186 -8.60 -19.60 -5.54
N GLU A 187 -8.98 -20.61 -6.32
CA GLU A 187 -8.03 -21.38 -7.14
C GLU A 187 -7.43 -20.51 -8.25
N SER A 188 -6.13 -20.63 -8.49
CA SER A 188 -5.45 -19.94 -9.58
C SER A 188 -6.04 -20.41 -10.91
N THR A 189 -6.32 -19.45 -11.80
CA THR A 189 -6.74 -19.79 -13.17
C THR A 189 -5.57 -20.21 -14.06
N ARG A 190 -4.34 -20.20 -13.52
CA ARG A 190 -3.10 -20.50 -14.25
C ARG A 190 -2.48 -21.82 -13.86
N VAL A 191 -2.57 -22.21 -12.59
CA VAL A 191 -1.96 -23.43 -12.06
C VAL A 191 -3.01 -24.18 -11.22
N PRO A 192 -3.50 -25.35 -11.68
CA PRO A 192 -4.45 -26.16 -10.93
C PRO A 192 -3.93 -26.54 -9.54
N ASP A 193 -4.85 -26.73 -8.60
CA ASP A 193 -4.59 -27.11 -7.20
C ASP A 193 -3.77 -26.09 -6.38
N VAL A 194 -3.45 -24.93 -6.97
CA VAL A 194 -2.83 -23.79 -6.29
C VAL A 194 -3.85 -22.69 -6.11
N TYR A 195 -4.05 -22.25 -4.88
CA TYR A 195 -5.00 -21.22 -4.49
C TYR A 195 -4.23 -19.96 -4.10
N VAL A 196 -4.72 -18.80 -4.49
CA VAL A 196 -4.10 -17.52 -4.13
C VAL A 196 -5.10 -16.63 -3.43
N ILE A 197 -4.75 -16.16 -2.23
CA ILE A 197 -5.59 -15.29 -1.41
C ILE A 197 -4.82 -14.06 -0.93
N GLY A 198 -5.55 -13.12 -0.33
CA GLY A 198 -5.03 -11.88 0.21
C GLY A 198 -4.50 -10.96 -0.89
N ASP A 199 -3.57 -10.07 -0.51
CA ASP A 199 -3.15 -9.00 -1.41
C ASP A 199 -2.58 -9.48 -2.75
N ALA A 200 -2.06 -10.72 -2.84
CA ALA A 200 -1.51 -11.25 -4.08
C ALA A 200 -2.59 -11.52 -5.16
N ALA A 201 -3.83 -11.75 -4.76
CA ALA A 201 -4.93 -12.11 -5.64
C ALA A 201 -5.49 -10.91 -6.42
N GLN A 202 -5.98 -11.17 -7.63
CA GLN A 202 -6.91 -10.29 -8.34
C GLN A 202 -8.30 -10.45 -7.74
N GLN A 203 -8.61 -9.57 -6.81
CA GLN A 203 -9.75 -9.71 -5.90
C GLN A 203 -10.76 -8.58 -6.05
N ALA A 204 -10.65 -7.75 -7.09
CA ALA A 204 -11.59 -6.67 -7.35
C ALA A 204 -13.02 -7.24 -7.45
N PRO A 205 -14.03 -6.57 -6.85
CA PRO A 205 -13.98 -5.23 -6.26
C PRO A 205 -13.49 -5.16 -4.79
N MET A 206 -13.06 -6.26 -4.16
CA MET A 206 -12.57 -6.22 -2.77
C MET A 206 -11.22 -5.49 -2.63
N PRO A 207 -11.07 -4.61 -1.64
CA PRO A 207 -9.81 -3.90 -1.40
C PRO A 207 -8.76 -4.84 -0.78
N LYS A 208 -7.47 -4.57 -1.05
CA LYS A 208 -6.31 -5.32 -0.52
C LYS A 208 -6.10 -5.04 0.97
N THR A 209 -6.96 -5.61 1.82
CA THR A 209 -6.99 -5.40 3.27
C THR A 209 -6.85 -6.71 4.04
N GLY A 210 -6.46 -6.62 5.31
CA GLY A 210 -6.42 -7.79 6.19
C GLY A 210 -7.79 -8.45 6.38
N PHE A 211 -8.87 -7.66 6.39
CA PHE A 211 -10.23 -8.20 6.49
C PHE A 211 -10.62 -9.00 5.24
N ALA A 212 -10.34 -8.46 4.05
CA ALA A 212 -10.58 -9.18 2.80
C ALA A 212 -9.77 -10.48 2.74
N ALA A 213 -8.49 -10.43 3.09
CA ALA A 213 -7.64 -11.62 3.16
C ALA A 213 -8.20 -12.70 4.12
N ASN A 214 -8.73 -12.30 5.28
CA ASN A 214 -9.37 -13.22 6.22
C ASN A 214 -10.66 -13.84 5.65
N ALA A 215 -11.52 -13.04 5.02
CA ALA A 215 -12.76 -13.53 4.42
C ALA A 215 -12.47 -14.53 3.28
N GLN A 216 -11.50 -14.21 2.42
CA GLN A 216 -11.04 -15.08 1.34
C GLN A 216 -10.47 -16.39 1.88
N ALA A 217 -9.65 -16.34 2.94
CA ALA A 217 -9.09 -17.54 3.56
C ALA A 217 -10.17 -18.53 4.01
N LYS A 218 -11.29 -18.04 4.56
CA LYS A 218 -12.42 -18.89 4.97
C LYS A 218 -13.09 -19.57 3.78
N VAL A 219 -13.35 -18.82 2.71
CA VAL A 219 -13.95 -19.34 1.48
C VAL A 219 -13.01 -20.36 0.81
N CYS A 220 -11.73 -20.03 0.68
CA CYS A 220 -10.70 -20.91 0.12
C CYS A 220 -10.57 -22.22 0.92
N ALA A 221 -10.54 -22.14 2.26
CA ALA A 221 -10.48 -23.32 3.10
C ALA A 221 -11.70 -24.24 2.91
N ALA A 222 -12.90 -23.68 2.81
CA ALA A 222 -14.12 -24.45 2.53
C ALA A 222 -14.11 -25.09 1.14
N ALA A 223 -13.65 -24.36 0.12
CA ALA A 223 -13.53 -24.88 -1.24
C ALA A 223 -12.53 -26.04 -1.32
N ILE A 224 -11.37 -25.92 -0.67
CA ILE A 224 -10.36 -26.98 -0.60
C ILE A 224 -10.94 -28.22 0.10
N ALA A 225 -11.56 -28.06 1.27
CA ALA A 225 -12.15 -29.18 2.01
C ALA A 225 -13.22 -29.91 1.18
N SER A 226 -14.07 -29.17 0.47
CA SER A 226 -15.07 -29.71 -0.45
C SER A 226 -14.43 -30.51 -1.59
N SER A 227 -13.38 -29.95 -2.22
CA SER A 227 -12.67 -30.61 -3.34
C SER A 227 -12.04 -31.95 -2.95
N ILE A 228 -11.46 -32.03 -1.74
CA ILE A 228 -10.83 -33.25 -1.24
C ILE A 228 -11.90 -34.30 -0.90
N SER A 229 -13.01 -33.88 -0.30
CA SER A 229 -14.12 -34.77 0.06
C SER A 229 -14.79 -35.37 -1.17
N ALA A 230 -14.97 -34.55 -2.22
CA ALA A 230 -15.51 -35.00 -3.50
C ALA A 230 -14.58 -36.01 -4.20
N ALA A 231 -13.25 -35.77 -4.19
CA ALA A 231 -12.28 -36.71 -4.74
C ALA A 231 -12.30 -38.07 -4.00
N ALA A 232 -12.36 -38.06 -2.66
CA ALA A 232 -12.43 -39.29 -1.87
C ALA A 232 -13.70 -40.12 -2.13
N SER A 233 -14.82 -39.45 -2.44
CA SER A 233 -16.07 -40.12 -2.80
C SER A 233 -16.05 -40.77 -4.19
N TYR A 234 -15.20 -40.30 -5.10
CA TYR A 234 -15.04 -40.89 -6.44
C TYR A 234 -14.12 -42.12 -6.43
N ASP A 235 -13.12 -42.13 -5.55
CA ASP A 235 -12.12 -43.22 -5.44
C ASP A 235 -12.55 -44.38 -4.54
N SER A 236 -13.78 -44.38 -4.00
CA SER A 236 -14.33 -45.52 -3.26
C SER A 236 -15.02 -46.49 -4.23
N PRO A 237 -14.50 -47.72 -4.46
CA PRO A 237 -15.20 -48.70 -5.28
C PRO A 237 -16.49 -49.14 -4.57
N ALA A 238 -17.57 -49.23 -5.34
CA ALA A 238 -18.84 -49.80 -4.90
C ALA A 238 -18.70 -51.28 -4.53
#